data_AF-A0A0W8FWN7-F1
#
_entry.id   AF-A0A0W8FWN7-F1
#
_cell.length_a   1.000
_cell.length_b   1.000
_cell.length_c   1.000
_cell.angle_alpha   90.00
_cell.angle_beta   90.00
_cell.angle_gamma   90.00
#
_symmetry.space_group_name_H-M   'P 1'
#
loop_
_entity.id
_entity.type
_entity.pdbx_description
1 polymer ?
#
loop_
_entity_poly.entity_id
_entity_poly.type
_entity_poly.pdbx_seq_one_letter_code
_entity_poly.pdbx_strand_id
1 'polypeptide(L)'
;MKLRLKILSGFIILSLMLTVAAVWSIYELKSIGVSVNQLLQDNYKSIDAAKSMIEALEREDSGVLLLLLGKWDEGRSIIKAADEQFQKDFAIAANNLTIEGEGSYIETIQNKYRVYKNKWEKPIVGTSKEGDLNWYFEDVHHSFLDVKNSVAALMNLNDNTMFTTASELREKANRAIMPALVAILSALIFTFMFNYFVNYYIVTPLVKITDGVQAFIEKKKPFTVQIKSKDELTDLTASISTLCSLSQRDE
;
A
#
# COMPACT_ATOMS: atom_id res chain seq x y z
N MET A 1 42.84 -14.29 12.17
CA MET A 1 42.29 -14.05 10.81
C MET A 1 43.22 -13.08 10.11
N LYS A 2 43.47 -13.29 8.82
CA LYS A 2 44.20 -12.33 7.98
C LYS A 2 43.50 -10.95 8.01
N LEU A 3 44.26 -9.87 8.04
CA LEU A 3 43.83 -8.47 8.10
C LEU A 3 42.85 -8.16 6.97
N ARG A 4 43.17 -8.63 5.76
CA ARG A 4 42.28 -8.51 4.60
C ARG A 4 40.92 -9.15 4.84
N LEU A 5 40.88 -10.33 5.46
CA LEU A 5 39.62 -11.02 5.79
C LEU A 5 38.85 -10.30 6.89
N LYS A 6 39.55 -9.73 7.89
CA LYS A 6 38.96 -8.97 9.00
C LYS A 6 38.27 -7.69 8.51
N ILE A 7 38.89 -6.97 7.58
CA ILE A 7 38.31 -5.78 6.94
C ILE A 7 37.13 -6.20 6.05
N LEU A 8 37.35 -7.18 5.17
CA LEU A 8 36.32 -7.65 4.23
C LEU A 8 35.07 -8.16 4.96
N SER A 9 35.23 -8.88 6.07
CA SER A 9 34.09 -9.39 6.84
C SER A 9 33.20 -8.27 7.37
N GLY A 10 33.78 -7.16 7.83
CA GLY A 10 32.99 -6.03 8.31
C GLY A 10 32.16 -5.37 7.20
N PHE A 11 32.75 -5.18 6.02
CA PHE A 11 32.03 -4.66 4.86
C PHE A 11 30.98 -5.64 4.32
N ILE A 12 31.24 -6.95 4.34
CA ILE A 12 30.26 -7.98 3.95
C ILE A 12 29.06 -7.95 4.90
N ILE A 13 29.31 -7.89 6.20
CA ILE A 13 28.23 -7.82 7.20
C ILE A 13 27.39 -6.56 6.99
N LEU A 14 28.03 -5.39 6.82
CA LEU A 14 27.33 -4.13 6.54
C LEU A 14 26.49 -4.24 5.26
N SER A 15 27.07 -4.77 4.18
CA SER A 15 26.38 -4.95 2.90
C SER A 15 25.17 -5.86 3.05
N LEU A 16 25.33 -7.00 3.73
CA LEU A 16 24.25 -7.95 3.94
C LEU A 16 23.11 -7.34 4.77
N MET A 17 23.44 -6.61 5.84
CA MET A 17 22.46 -5.89 6.65
C MET A 17 21.66 -4.89 5.82
N LEU A 18 22.33 -4.09 4.99
CA LEU A 18 21.67 -3.12 4.11
C LEU A 18 20.80 -3.80 3.05
N THR A 19 21.27 -4.90 2.45
CA THR A 19 20.49 -5.66 1.46
C THR A 19 19.22 -6.24 2.08
N VAL A 20 19.32 -6.86 3.27
CA VAL A 20 18.15 -7.41 3.98
C VAL A 20 17.15 -6.30 4.31
N ALA A 21 17.63 -5.16 4.83
CA ALA A 21 16.78 -4.01 5.14
C ALA A 21 16.08 -3.46 3.89
N ALA A 22 16.79 -3.35 2.77
CA ALA A 22 16.23 -2.86 1.51
C ALA A 22 15.18 -3.83 0.95
N VAL A 23 15.47 -5.13 0.90
CA VAL A 23 14.53 -6.15 0.44
C VAL A 23 13.27 -6.17 1.30
N TRP A 24 13.43 -6.11 2.63
CA TRP A 24 12.30 -6.08 3.56
C TRP A 24 11.43 -4.83 3.37
N SER A 25 12.06 -3.66 3.22
CA SER A 25 11.35 -2.39 2.96
C SER A 25 10.55 -2.43 1.66
N ILE A 26 11.14 -2.97 0.58
CA ILE A 26 10.46 -3.13 -0.70
C ILE A 26 9.26 -4.08 -0.58
N TYR A 27 9.42 -5.20 0.14
CA TYR A 27 8.34 -6.15 0.35
C TYR A 27 7.16 -5.54 1.11
N GLU A 28 7.44 -4.83 2.20
CA GLU A 28 6.42 -4.16 3.03
C GLU A 28 5.64 -3.11 2.22
N LEU A 29 6.36 -2.27 1.45
CA LEU A 29 5.74 -1.26 0.57
C LEU A 29 4.86 -1.89 -0.50
N LYS A 30 5.29 -3.01 -1.09
CA LYS A 30 4.52 -3.71 -2.14
C LYS A 30 3.25 -4.36 -1.59
N SER A 31 3.31 -4.94 -0.39
CA SER A 31 2.17 -5.55 0.30
C SER A 31 1.03 -4.55 0.53
N ILE A 32 1.40 -3.32 0.91
CA ILE A 32 0.44 -2.22 1.11
C ILE A 32 -0.14 -1.76 -0.23
N GLY A 33 0.66 -1.64 -1.28
CA GLY A 33 0.16 -1.12 -2.57
C GLY A 33 -0.90 -1.99 -3.25
N VAL A 34 -0.73 -3.33 -3.23
CA VAL A 34 -1.59 -4.24 -4.01
C VAL A 34 -2.98 -4.42 -3.38
N SER A 35 -3.04 -4.68 -2.07
CA SER A 35 -4.30 -4.94 -1.37
C SER A 35 -5.21 -3.71 -1.34
N VAL A 36 -4.60 -2.52 -1.35
CA VAL A 36 -5.29 -1.23 -1.32
C VAL A 36 -5.95 -0.91 -2.63
N ASN A 37 -5.19 -1.04 -3.72
CA ASN A 37 -5.69 -0.67 -5.03
C ASN A 37 -6.90 -1.53 -5.42
N GLN A 38 -6.90 -2.81 -5.03
CA GLN A 38 -8.01 -3.71 -5.29
C GLN A 38 -9.26 -3.32 -4.49
N LEU A 39 -9.14 -3.11 -3.18
CA LEU A 39 -10.29 -2.72 -2.34
C LEU A 39 -10.88 -1.37 -2.78
N LEU A 40 -10.05 -0.38 -3.09
CA LEU A 40 -10.53 0.92 -3.59
C LEU A 40 -11.20 0.81 -4.97
N GLN A 41 -10.67 -0.03 -5.87
CA GLN A 41 -11.30 -0.28 -7.16
C GLN A 41 -12.65 -0.99 -7.01
N ASP A 42 -12.73 -1.96 -6.10
CA ASP A 42 -13.97 -2.70 -5.87
C ASP A 42 -15.02 -1.76 -5.26
N ASN A 43 -14.70 -0.96 -4.24
CA ASN A 43 -15.65 0.02 -3.69
C ASN A 43 -16.09 1.05 -4.74
N TYR A 44 -15.15 1.57 -5.54
CA TYR A 44 -15.46 2.51 -6.62
C TYR A 44 -16.42 1.90 -7.64
N LYS A 45 -16.23 0.62 -8.00
CA LYS A 45 -17.12 -0.11 -8.91
C LYS A 45 -18.55 -0.24 -8.35
N SER A 46 -18.69 -0.53 -7.05
CA SER A 46 -20.00 -0.57 -6.39
C SER A 46 -20.67 0.81 -6.34
N ILE A 47 -19.91 1.88 -6.09
CA ILE A 47 -20.41 3.27 -6.10
C ILE A 47 -20.88 3.68 -7.49
N ASP A 48 -20.08 3.41 -8.53
CA ASP A 48 -20.41 3.74 -9.92
C ASP A 48 -21.67 2.99 -10.39
N ALA A 49 -21.76 1.68 -10.06
CA ALA A 49 -22.95 0.90 -10.31
C ALA A 49 -24.18 1.45 -9.58
N ALA A 50 -24.05 1.84 -8.30
CA ALA A 50 -25.15 2.44 -7.55
C ALA A 50 -25.61 3.78 -8.13
N LYS A 51 -24.68 4.63 -8.58
CA LYS A 51 -25.00 5.87 -9.27
C LYS A 51 -25.75 5.61 -10.58
N SER A 52 -25.27 4.67 -11.39
CA SER A 52 -25.91 4.33 -12.66
C SER A 52 -27.30 3.70 -12.47
N MET A 53 -27.49 2.91 -11.40
CA MET A 53 -28.80 2.43 -10.97
C MET A 53 -29.75 3.59 -10.63
N ILE A 54 -29.30 4.63 -9.91
CA ILE A 54 -30.13 5.81 -9.61
C ILE A 54 -30.54 6.53 -10.90
N GLU A 55 -29.60 6.74 -11.83
CA GLU A 55 -29.89 7.36 -13.13
C GLU A 55 -30.85 6.51 -13.99
N ALA A 56 -30.75 5.19 -13.91
CA ALA A 56 -31.70 4.27 -14.54
C ALA A 56 -33.10 4.40 -13.93
N LEU A 57 -33.22 4.40 -12.61
CA LEU A 57 -34.51 4.59 -11.92
C LEU A 57 -35.18 5.92 -12.29
N GLU A 58 -34.41 7.01 -12.39
CA GLU A 58 -34.94 8.32 -12.81
C GLU A 58 -35.43 8.32 -14.26
N ARG A 59 -34.80 7.53 -15.13
CA ARG A 59 -35.25 7.31 -16.52
C ARG A 59 -36.50 6.45 -16.57
N GLU A 60 -36.62 5.42 -15.74
CA GLU A 60 -37.85 4.63 -15.60
C GLU A 60 -39.03 5.52 -15.16
N ASP A 61 -38.83 6.35 -14.12
CA ASP A 61 -39.84 7.29 -13.59
C ASP A 61 -40.29 8.30 -14.68
N SER A 62 -39.33 8.87 -15.40
CA SER A 62 -39.60 9.74 -16.56
C SER A 62 -40.37 9.01 -17.66
N GLY A 63 -40.03 7.74 -17.92
CA GLY A 63 -40.73 6.89 -18.87
C GLY A 63 -42.18 6.62 -18.46
N VAL A 64 -42.44 6.39 -17.18
CA VAL A 64 -43.82 6.23 -16.64
C VAL A 64 -44.62 7.51 -16.85
N LEU A 65 -44.04 8.69 -16.61
CA LEU A 65 -44.70 9.97 -16.88
C LEU A 65 -45.05 10.13 -18.37
N LEU A 66 -44.17 9.69 -19.28
CA LEU A 66 -44.47 9.71 -20.72
C LEU A 66 -45.62 8.78 -21.10
N LEU A 67 -45.73 7.62 -20.44
CA LEU A 67 -46.92 6.76 -20.57
C LEU A 67 -48.17 7.54 -20.17
N LEU A 68 -48.18 8.19 -18.99
CA LEU A 68 -49.35 8.98 -18.54
C LEU A 68 -49.75 10.11 -19.49
N LEU A 69 -48.79 10.68 -20.23
CA LEU A 69 -49.01 11.74 -21.22
C LEU A 69 -49.47 11.21 -22.60
N GLY A 70 -49.69 9.90 -22.75
CA GLY A 70 -50.09 9.30 -24.02
C GLY A 70 -48.95 9.01 -24.99
N LYS A 71 -47.69 9.22 -24.58
CA LYS A 71 -46.49 8.98 -25.40
C LYS A 71 -45.99 7.54 -25.22
N TRP A 72 -46.83 6.59 -25.58
CA TRP A 72 -46.68 5.18 -25.22
C TRP A 72 -45.40 4.51 -25.72
N ASP A 73 -45.09 4.70 -27.00
CA ASP A 73 -43.93 4.03 -27.62
C ASP A 73 -42.61 4.63 -27.11
N GLU A 74 -42.56 5.95 -26.94
CA GLU A 74 -41.43 6.66 -26.34
C GLU A 74 -41.22 6.21 -24.88
N GLY A 75 -42.28 6.26 -24.06
CA GLY A 75 -42.23 5.86 -22.65
C GLY A 75 -41.82 4.40 -22.47
N ARG A 76 -42.39 3.47 -23.25
CA ARG A 76 -42.02 2.04 -23.18
C ARG A 76 -40.59 1.79 -23.61
N SER A 77 -40.12 2.48 -24.66
CA SER A 77 -38.73 2.35 -25.11
C SER A 77 -37.75 2.82 -24.04
N ILE A 78 -38.04 3.95 -23.37
CA ILE A 78 -37.19 4.50 -22.31
C ILE A 78 -37.17 3.56 -21.09
N ILE A 79 -38.34 3.11 -20.62
CA ILE A 79 -38.44 2.20 -19.47
C ILE A 79 -37.65 0.92 -19.73
N LYS A 80 -37.81 0.32 -20.91
CA LYS A 80 -37.11 -0.93 -21.25
C LYS A 80 -35.60 -0.76 -21.21
N ALA A 81 -35.07 0.30 -21.84
CA ALA A 81 -33.64 0.56 -21.85
C ALA A 81 -33.10 0.87 -20.44
N ALA A 82 -33.91 1.54 -19.61
CA ALA A 82 -33.55 1.86 -18.24
C ALA A 82 -33.58 0.61 -17.33
N ASP A 83 -34.57 -0.27 -17.44
CA ASP A 83 -34.63 -1.56 -16.72
C ASP A 83 -33.44 -2.45 -17.08
N GLU A 84 -33.10 -2.57 -18.36
CA GLU A 84 -31.91 -3.31 -18.80
C GLU A 84 -30.62 -2.76 -18.18
N GLN A 85 -30.48 -1.43 -18.11
CA GLN A 85 -29.34 -0.78 -17.49
C GLN A 85 -29.32 -1.00 -15.96
N PHE A 86 -30.46 -0.82 -15.29
CA PHE A 86 -30.59 -1.06 -13.85
C PHE A 86 -30.20 -2.49 -13.48
N GLN A 87 -30.72 -3.50 -14.20
CA GLN A 87 -30.40 -4.91 -13.95
C GLN A 87 -28.93 -5.22 -14.14
N LYS A 88 -28.30 -4.63 -15.17
CA LYS A 88 -26.87 -4.77 -15.43
C LYS A 88 -26.04 -4.23 -14.27
N ASP A 89 -26.35 -3.02 -13.80
CA ASP A 89 -25.60 -2.38 -12.72
C ASP A 89 -25.88 -3.02 -11.36
N PHE A 90 -27.13 -3.46 -11.14
CA PHE A 90 -27.49 -4.27 -9.98
C PHE A 90 -26.66 -5.57 -9.93
N ALA A 91 -26.50 -6.26 -11.07
CA ALA A 91 -25.67 -7.45 -11.13
C ALA A 91 -24.19 -7.14 -10.85
N ILE A 92 -23.69 -5.97 -11.25
CA ILE A 92 -22.33 -5.54 -10.90
C ILE A 92 -22.19 -5.39 -9.38
N ALA A 93 -23.10 -4.66 -8.74
CA ALA A 93 -23.07 -4.45 -7.29
C ALA A 93 -23.27 -5.78 -6.51
N ALA A 94 -24.22 -6.62 -6.93
CA ALA A 94 -24.51 -7.89 -6.29
C ALA A 94 -23.38 -8.92 -6.38
N ASN A 95 -22.55 -8.86 -7.42
CA ASN A 95 -21.37 -9.72 -7.58
C ASN A 95 -20.09 -9.12 -6.96
N ASN A 96 -20.19 -7.95 -6.34
CA ASN A 96 -19.06 -7.19 -5.79
C ASN A 96 -19.25 -6.90 -4.30
N LEU A 97 -19.66 -7.93 -3.55
CA LEU A 97 -19.87 -7.85 -2.11
C LEU A 97 -18.50 -7.82 -1.40
N THR A 98 -18.05 -6.64 -1.00
CA THR A 98 -16.77 -6.44 -0.32
C THR A 98 -16.92 -6.07 1.15
N ILE A 99 -18.11 -5.62 1.56
CA ILE A 99 -18.38 -5.09 2.90
C ILE A 99 -19.29 -6.06 3.67
N GLU A 100 -18.97 -6.30 4.95
CA GLU A 100 -19.83 -7.08 5.83
C GLU A 100 -21.22 -6.45 5.94
N GLY A 101 -22.27 -7.25 5.73
CA GLY A 101 -23.65 -6.78 5.75
C GLY A 101 -24.18 -6.19 4.43
N GLU A 102 -23.33 -5.98 3.42
CA GLU A 102 -23.72 -5.43 2.11
C GLU A 102 -24.80 -6.24 1.39
N GLY A 103 -24.79 -7.58 1.57
CA GLY A 103 -25.79 -8.47 1.00
C GLY A 103 -27.24 -8.12 1.39
N SER A 104 -27.46 -7.58 2.60
CA SER A 104 -28.79 -7.16 3.05
C SER A 104 -29.33 -5.95 2.27
N TYR A 105 -28.45 -5.05 1.84
CA TYR A 105 -28.81 -3.91 0.99
C TYR A 105 -29.19 -4.38 -0.41
N ILE A 106 -28.41 -5.32 -0.98
CA ILE A 106 -28.70 -5.91 -2.29
C ILE A 106 -30.06 -6.62 -2.29
N GLU A 107 -30.36 -7.41 -1.26
CA GLU A 107 -31.66 -8.08 -1.13
C GLU A 107 -32.81 -7.05 -1.00
N THR A 108 -32.61 -6.00 -0.21
CA THR A 108 -33.60 -4.93 -0.04
C THR A 108 -33.88 -4.20 -1.36
N ILE A 109 -32.82 -3.86 -2.11
CA ILE A 109 -32.93 -3.23 -3.43
C ILE A 109 -33.68 -4.14 -4.39
N GLN A 110 -33.33 -5.43 -4.47
CA GLN A 110 -33.99 -6.39 -5.36
C GLN A 110 -35.50 -6.49 -5.06
N ASN A 111 -35.86 -6.61 -3.78
CA ASN A 111 -37.24 -6.73 -3.36
C ASN A 111 -38.05 -5.48 -3.68
N LYS A 112 -37.53 -4.29 -3.36
CA LYS A 112 -38.21 -3.02 -3.66
C LYS A 112 -38.29 -2.75 -5.16
N TYR A 113 -37.23 -3.07 -5.91
CA TYR A 113 -37.23 -2.90 -7.36
C TYR A 113 -38.28 -3.79 -8.03
N ARG A 114 -38.44 -5.04 -7.57
CA ARG A 114 -39.53 -5.91 -8.04
C ARG A 114 -40.91 -5.32 -7.78
N VAL A 115 -41.11 -4.68 -6.62
CA VAL A 115 -42.38 -3.99 -6.31
C VAL A 115 -42.61 -2.81 -7.25
N TYR A 116 -41.59 -1.99 -7.48
CA TYR A 116 -41.64 -0.86 -8.40
C TYR A 116 -41.92 -1.30 -9.85
N LYS A 117 -41.16 -2.28 -10.34
CA LYS A 117 -41.29 -2.87 -11.67
C LYS A 117 -42.71 -3.37 -11.96
N ASN A 118 -43.31 -4.07 -11.01
CA ASN A 118 -44.68 -4.57 -11.13
C ASN A 118 -45.73 -3.47 -11.35
N LYS A 119 -45.44 -2.20 -11.02
CA LYS A 119 -46.34 -1.06 -11.22
C LYS A 119 -46.38 -0.60 -12.68
N TRP A 120 -45.23 -0.59 -13.36
CA TRP A 120 -45.12 -0.10 -14.74
C TRP A 120 -45.04 -1.20 -15.81
N GLU A 121 -44.76 -2.45 -15.43
CA GLU A 121 -44.65 -3.59 -16.35
C GLU A 121 -46.01 -3.99 -16.96
N LYS A 122 -47.11 -3.71 -16.23
CA LYS A 122 -48.46 -3.97 -16.71
C LYS A 122 -48.91 -2.88 -17.69
N PRO A 123 -49.62 -3.23 -18.78
CA PRO A 123 -50.15 -2.23 -19.71
C PRO A 123 -51.03 -1.21 -18.98
N ILE A 124 -50.66 0.07 -19.08
CA ILE A 124 -51.44 1.19 -18.53
C ILE A 124 -52.54 1.62 -19.51
N VAL A 125 -52.28 1.48 -20.81
CA VAL A 125 -53.20 1.86 -21.91
C VAL A 125 -54.51 1.10 -21.82
N GLY A 126 -55.63 1.82 -21.88
CA GLY A 126 -56.98 1.25 -21.81
C GLY A 126 -57.39 0.75 -20.42
N THR A 127 -56.62 1.09 -19.38
CA THR A 127 -56.95 0.77 -17.98
C THR A 127 -57.41 2.01 -17.22
N SER A 128 -57.98 1.84 -16.02
CA SER A 128 -58.33 2.96 -15.14
C SER A 128 -57.13 3.79 -14.65
N LYS A 129 -55.90 3.41 -15.01
CA LYS A 129 -54.65 4.09 -14.66
C LYS A 129 -54.13 5.01 -15.76
N GLU A 130 -54.73 4.98 -16.94
CA GLU A 130 -54.43 5.92 -18.02
C GLU A 130 -54.81 7.35 -17.61
N GLY A 131 -53.83 8.26 -17.59
CA GLY A 131 -54.01 9.64 -17.14
C GLY A 131 -54.24 9.83 -15.63
N ASP A 132 -54.11 8.77 -14.82
CA ASP A 132 -54.32 8.82 -13.36
C ASP A 132 -53.09 9.37 -12.64
N LEU A 133 -53.03 10.70 -12.49
CA LEU A 133 -51.95 11.39 -11.76
C LEU A 133 -51.93 11.02 -10.28
N ASN A 134 -53.07 10.69 -9.68
CA ASN A 134 -53.12 10.31 -8.26
C ASN A 134 -52.42 8.97 -8.05
N TRP A 135 -52.67 7.98 -8.92
CA TRP A 135 -51.92 6.73 -8.90
C TRP A 135 -50.41 6.92 -9.06
N TYR A 136 -49.99 7.83 -9.93
CA TYR A 136 -48.58 8.13 -10.08
C TYR A 136 -47.97 8.65 -8.77
N PHE A 137 -48.52 9.74 -8.22
CA PHE A 137 -47.92 10.39 -7.05
C PHE A 137 -48.05 9.57 -5.77
N GLU A 138 -49.18 8.89 -5.56
CA GLU A 138 -49.44 8.15 -4.32
C GLU A 138 -48.90 6.71 -4.30
N ASP A 139 -48.65 6.10 -5.47
CA ASP A 139 -48.21 4.69 -5.56
C ASP A 139 -46.87 4.55 -6.29
N VAL A 140 -46.81 4.93 -7.57
CA VAL A 140 -45.63 4.67 -8.41
C VAL A 140 -44.41 5.45 -7.94
N HIS A 141 -44.58 6.77 -7.74
CA HIS A 141 -43.51 7.66 -7.35
C HIS A 141 -42.97 7.32 -5.95
N HIS A 142 -43.85 6.94 -5.01
CA HIS A 142 -43.44 6.41 -3.71
C HIS A 142 -42.58 5.15 -3.84
N SER A 143 -43.01 4.19 -4.67
CA SER A 143 -42.23 2.97 -4.90
C SER A 143 -40.89 3.25 -5.59
N PHE A 144 -40.82 4.22 -6.52
CA PHE A 144 -39.58 4.69 -7.12
C PHE A 144 -38.62 5.24 -6.06
N LEU A 145 -39.11 6.15 -5.19
CA LEU A 145 -38.31 6.74 -4.12
C LEU A 145 -37.80 5.69 -3.15
N ASP A 146 -38.59 4.65 -2.85
CA ASP A 146 -38.18 3.55 -1.98
C ASP A 146 -36.97 2.78 -2.53
N VAL A 147 -36.96 2.49 -3.84
CA VAL A 147 -35.80 1.86 -4.49
C VAL A 147 -34.62 2.81 -4.49
N LYS A 148 -34.82 4.06 -4.96
CA LYS A 148 -33.77 5.08 -5.06
C LYS A 148 -33.07 5.32 -3.72
N ASN A 149 -33.84 5.42 -2.63
CA ASN A 149 -33.30 5.57 -1.28
C ASN A 149 -32.51 4.34 -0.83
N SER A 150 -32.92 3.14 -1.23
CA SER A 150 -32.21 1.90 -0.89
C SER A 150 -30.89 1.77 -1.65
N VAL A 151 -30.87 2.16 -2.93
CA VAL A 151 -29.64 2.25 -3.73
C VAL A 151 -28.71 3.34 -3.19
N ALA A 152 -29.24 4.50 -2.80
CA ALA A 152 -28.46 5.56 -2.17
C ALA A 152 -27.87 5.11 -0.82
N ALA A 153 -28.58 4.29 -0.06
CA ALA A 153 -28.05 3.72 1.19
C ALA A 153 -26.88 2.75 0.94
N LEU A 154 -26.95 1.92 -0.11
CA LEU A 154 -25.83 1.07 -0.55
C LEU A 154 -24.63 1.91 -1.01
N MET A 155 -24.88 2.97 -1.78
CA MET A 155 -23.83 3.90 -2.23
C MET A 155 -23.13 4.55 -1.04
N ASN A 156 -23.90 5.07 -0.07
CA ASN A 156 -23.36 5.67 1.15
C ASN A 156 -22.56 4.68 2.00
N LEU A 157 -22.95 3.41 2.08
CA LEU A 157 -22.17 2.36 2.77
C LEU A 157 -20.80 2.19 2.10
N ASN A 158 -20.77 2.10 0.77
CA ASN A 158 -19.54 1.96 0.00
C ASN A 158 -18.67 3.22 0.08
N ASP A 159 -19.25 4.42 -0.03
CA ASP A 159 -18.55 5.69 0.10
C ASP A 159 -17.91 5.86 1.49
N ASN A 160 -18.65 5.59 2.56
CA ASN A 160 -18.12 5.69 3.92
C ASN A 160 -17.00 4.67 4.15
N THR A 161 -17.17 3.44 3.66
CA THR A 161 -16.14 2.41 3.78
C THR A 161 -14.90 2.75 2.95
N MET A 162 -15.05 3.35 1.77
CA MET A 162 -13.93 3.85 0.98
C MET A 162 -13.13 4.90 1.78
N PHE A 163 -13.80 5.84 2.43
CA PHE A 163 -13.15 6.90 3.22
C PHE A 163 -12.41 6.34 4.45
N THR A 164 -13.06 5.47 5.22
CA THR A 164 -12.43 4.86 6.41
C THR A 164 -11.25 3.97 6.03
N THR A 165 -11.42 3.14 4.99
CA THR A 165 -10.33 2.31 4.46
C THR A 165 -9.17 3.19 4.03
N ALA A 166 -9.40 4.25 3.24
CA ALA A 166 -8.33 5.17 2.82
C ALA A 166 -7.59 5.79 4.01
N SER A 167 -8.30 6.15 5.09
CA SER A 167 -7.70 6.67 6.32
C SER A 167 -6.84 5.63 7.05
N GLU A 168 -7.36 4.42 7.26
CA GLU A 168 -6.60 3.33 7.89
C GLU A 168 -5.35 2.96 7.11
N LEU A 169 -5.42 3.03 5.78
CA LEU A 169 -4.30 2.75 4.90
C LEU A 169 -3.21 3.80 5.03
N ARG A 170 -3.59 5.07 5.15
CA ARG A 170 -2.63 6.15 5.44
C ARG A 170 -1.90 5.89 6.76
N GLU A 171 -2.62 5.42 7.78
CA GLU A 171 -2.02 5.08 9.06
C GLU A 171 -1.10 3.86 8.98
N LYS A 172 -1.53 2.78 8.32
CA LYS A 172 -0.71 1.58 8.09
C LYS A 172 0.55 1.88 7.28
N ALA A 173 0.45 2.71 6.24
CA ALA A 173 1.59 3.15 5.44
C ALA A 173 2.60 3.94 6.28
N ASN A 174 2.14 4.83 7.16
CA ASN A 174 3.02 5.54 8.10
C ASN A 174 3.73 4.58 9.07
N ARG A 175 3.03 3.57 9.59
CA ARG A 175 3.62 2.58 10.49
C ARG A 175 4.63 1.67 9.80
N ALA A 176 4.41 1.36 8.52
CA ALA A 176 5.30 0.51 7.71
C ALA A 176 6.69 1.12 7.48
N ILE A 177 6.86 2.43 7.69
CA ILE A 177 8.15 3.12 7.60
C ILE A 177 9.04 2.84 8.82
N MET A 178 8.45 2.51 9.98
CA MET A 178 9.20 2.37 11.25
C MET A 178 10.32 1.32 11.22
N PRO A 179 10.11 0.09 10.68
CA PRO A 179 11.19 -0.89 10.58
C PRO A 179 12.36 -0.42 9.71
N ALA A 180 12.08 0.32 8.63
CA ALA A 180 13.11 0.87 7.75
C ALA A 180 13.96 1.93 8.49
N LEU A 181 13.32 2.82 9.27
CA LEU A 181 14.03 3.80 10.11
C LEU A 181 14.93 3.11 11.14
N VAL A 182 14.43 2.09 11.83
CA VAL A 182 15.21 1.31 12.82
C VAL A 182 16.41 0.63 12.15
N ALA A 183 16.24 0.08 10.95
CA ALA A 183 17.32 -0.55 10.20
C ALA A 183 18.40 0.47 9.79
N ILE A 184 18.01 1.66 9.31
CA ILE A 184 18.93 2.74 8.96
C ILE A 184 19.73 3.20 10.20
N LEU A 185 19.05 3.45 11.32
CA LEU A 185 19.72 3.82 12.58
C LEU A 185 20.70 2.75 13.04
N SER A 186 20.32 1.48 12.95
CA SER A 186 21.19 0.36 13.30
C SER A 186 22.43 0.29 12.39
N ALA A 187 22.26 0.51 11.10
CA ALA A 187 23.36 0.56 10.14
C ALA A 187 24.32 1.74 10.40
N LEU A 188 23.79 2.90 10.80
CA LEU A 188 24.61 4.06 11.19
C LEU A 188 25.45 3.75 12.43
N ILE A 189 24.83 3.21 13.48
CA ILE A 189 25.53 2.81 14.72
C ILE A 189 26.63 1.78 14.39
N PHE A 190 26.30 0.77 13.59
CA PHE A 190 27.28 -0.23 13.16
C PHE A 190 28.43 0.40 12.37
N THR A 191 28.15 1.37 11.50
CA THR A 191 29.18 2.10 10.74
C THR A 191 30.15 2.84 11.66
N PHE A 192 29.64 3.55 12.67
CA PHE A 192 30.49 4.22 13.67
C PHE A 192 31.34 3.22 14.46
N MET A 193 30.73 2.12 14.91
CA MET A 193 31.43 1.07 15.65
C MET A 193 32.50 0.38 14.79
N PHE A 194 32.19 0.10 13.53
CA PHE A 194 33.13 -0.48 12.58
C PHE A 194 34.30 0.47 12.30
N ASN A 195 34.03 1.77 12.09
CA ASN A 195 35.06 2.78 11.93
C ASN A 195 35.98 2.86 13.15
N TYR A 196 35.41 2.85 14.35
CA TYR A 196 36.17 2.80 15.60
C TYR A 196 37.09 1.58 15.66
N PHE A 197 36.58 0.38 15.32
CA PHE A 197 37.40 -0.84 15.34
C PHE A 197 38.50 -0.84 14.27
N VAL A 198 38.24 -0.33 13.07
CA VAL A 198 39.28 -0.16 12.04
C VAL A 198 40.36 0.80 12.55
N ASN A 199 39.96 1.92 13.16
CA ASN A 199 40.91 2.88 13.70
C ASN A 199 41.76 2.26 14.83
N TYR A 200 41.12 1.58 15.78
CA TYR A 200 41.77 1.02 16.95
C TYR A 200 42.68 -0.18 16.63
N TYR A 201 42.21 -1.12 15.79
CA TYR A 201 42.94 -2.35 15.51
C TYR A 201 43.88 -2.28 14.30
N ILE A 202 43.73 -1.29 13.42
CA ILE A 202 44.50 -1.21 12.18
C ILE A 202 45.26 0.12 12.08
N VAL A 203 44.56 1.25 12.09
CA VAL A 203 45.19 2.56 11.86
C VAL A 203 46.16 2.93 12.98
N THR A 204 45.72 2.85 14.24
CA THR A 204 46.54 3.23 15.39
C THR A 204 47.82 2.39 15.51
N PRO A 205 47.80 1.05 15.40
CA PRO A 205 49.02 0.25 15.39
C PRO A 205 49.92 0.58 14.20
N LEU A 206 49.35 0.82 13.01
CA LEU A 206 50.12 1.17 11.82
C LEU A 206 50.86 2.52 12.00
N VAL A 207 50.19 3.53 12.55
CA VAL A 207 50.82 4.81 12.93
C VAL A 207 51.94 4.59 13.94
N LYS A 208 51.72 3.76 14.98
CA LYS A 208 52.76 3.45 15.98
C LYS A 208 54.00 2.77 15.37
N ILE A 209 53.81 1.86 14.41
CA ILE A 209 54.94 1.25 13.68
C ILE A 209 55.70 2.34 12.94
N THR A 210 54.99 3.17 12.16
CA THR A 210 55.59 4.26 11.38
C THR A 210 56.38 5.23 12.26
N ASP A 211 55.81 5.69 13.37
CA ASP A 211 56.47 6.58 14.33
C ASP A 211 57.70 5.92 14.96
N GLY A 212 57.61 4.62 15.28
CA GLY A 212 58.72 3.84 15.80
C GLY A 212 59.88 3.73 14.82
N VAL A 213 59.58 3.50 13.53
CA VAL A 213 60.58 3.48 12.46
C VAL A 213 61.21 4.85 12.28
N GLN A 214 60.41 5.93 12.25
CA GLN A 214 60.93 7.29 12.12
C GLN A 214 61.85 7.67 13.29
N ALA A 215 61.49 7.31 14.52
CA ALA A 215 62.32 7.54 15.69
C ALA A 215 63.64 6.75 15.67
N PHE A 216 63.64 5.56 15.08
CA PHE A 216 64.86 4.79 14.85
C PHE A 216 65.76 5.47 13.81
N ILE A 217 65.20 5.91 12.69
CA ILE A 217 65.95 6.55 11.59
C ILE A 217 66.53 7.90 12.04
N GLU A 218 65.71 8.81 12.55
CA GLU A 218 66.12 10.19 12.84
C GLU A 218 66.90 10.33 14.14
N LYS A 219 66.51 9.56 15.16
CA LYS A 219 66.94 9.77 16.56
C LYS A 219 67.73 8.58 17.11
N LYS A 220 68.01 7.56 16.29
CA LYS A 220 68.74 6.33 16.66
C LYS A 220 68.15 5.62 17.89
N LYS A 221 66.86 5.83 18.18
CA LYS A 221 66.18 5.17 19.31
C LYS A 221 65.90 3.71 18.99
N PRO A 222 66.06 2.77 19.93
CA PRO A 222 65.74 1.36 19.69
C PRO A 222 64.26 1.18 19.36
N PHE A 223 63.96 0.37 18.34
CA PHE A 223 62.59 0.06 17.96
C PHE A 223 61.98 -0.93 18.96
N THR A 224 61.04 -0.44 19.78
CA THR A 224 60.42 -1.20 20.88
C THR A 224 58.90 -1.34 20.75
N VAL A 225 58.36 -1.06 19.56
CA VAL A 225 56.90 -1.13 19.31
C VAL A 225 56.43 -2.57 19.47
N GLN A 226 55.46 -2.79 20.36
CA GLN A 226 54.80 -4.08 20.54
C GLN A 226 53.33 -3.98 20.16
N ILE A 227 52.89 -4.87 19.27
CA ILE A 227 51.49 -4.97 18.84
C ILE A 227 50.89 -6.25 19.39
N LYS A 228 49.79 -6.11 20.14
CA LYS A 228 48.99 -7.22 20.65
C LYS A 228 47.91 -7.61 19.63
N SER A 229 48.31 -7.97 18.41
CA SER A 229 47.43 -8.61 17.42
C SER A 229 48.01 -9.98 17.03
N LYS A 230 47.27 -10.73 16.21
CA LYS A 230 47.69 -12.02 15.64
C LYS A 230 47.45 -12.01 14.13
N ASP A 231 47.65 -10.85 13.52
CA ASP A 231 47.47 -10.60 12.10
C ASP A 231 48.76 -10.03 11.51
N GLU A 232 48.73 -9.69 10.22
CA GLU A 232 49.88 -9.29 9.40
C GLU A 232 50.63 -8.08 9.99
N LEU A 233 50.00 -7.29 10.86
CA LEU A 233 50.66 -6.19 11.59
C LEU A 233 51.70 -6.70 12.59
N THR A 234 51.47 -7.86 13.22
CA THR A 234 52.45 -8.51 14.10
C THR A 234 53.64 -9.00 13.31
N ASP A 235 53.40 -9.66 12.18
CA ASP A 235 54.45 -10.18 11.29
C ASP A 235 55.33 -9.04 10.75
N LEU A 236 54.69 -7.92 10.37
CA LEU A 236 55.38 -6.70 9.95
C LEU A 236 56.24 -6.11 11.08
N THR A 237 55.69 -5.99 12.29
CA THR A 237 56.42 -5.45 13.45
C THR A 237 57.62 -6.30 13.81
N ALA A 238 57.48 -7.64 13.77
CA ALA A 238 58.58 -8.57 14.02
C ALA A 238 59.69 -8.46 12.95
N SER A 239 59.30 -8.35 11.68
CA SER A 239 60.24 -8.17 10.56
C SER A 239 61.02 -6.86 10.68
N ILE A 240 60.34 -5.74 11.01
CA ILE A 240 60.98 -4.44 11.24
C ILE A 240 61.91 -4.49 12.46
N SER A 241 61.48 -5.08 13.56
CA SER A 241 62.32 -5.21 14.77
C SER A 241 63.61 -5.99 14.47
N THR A 242 63.52 -7.06 13.69
CA THR A 242 64.69 -7.84 13.24
C THR A 242 65.62 -6.98 12.39
N LEU A 243 65.09 -6.24 11.41
CA LEU A 243 65.86 -5.37 10.53
C LEU A 243 66.58 -4.24 11.30
N CYS A 244 65.88 -3.58 12.23
CA CYS A 244 66.48 -2.57 13.11
C CYS A 244 67.61 -3.15 13.97
N SER A 245 67.45 -4.38 14.49
CA SER A 245 68.48 -5.02 15.32
C SER A 245 69.74 -5.40 14.53
N LEU A 246 69.60 -5.78 13.26
CA LEU A 246 70.72 -6.06 12.36
C LEU A 246 71.47 -4.76 12.01
N SER A 247 70.73 -3.69 11.67
CA SER A 247 71.34 -2.40 11.36
C SER A 247 72.13 -1.79 12.52
N GLN A 248 71.80 -2.10 13.77
CA GLN A 248 72.56 -1.64 14.95
C GLN A 248 73.80 -2.50 15.24
N ARG A 249 73.93 -3.69 14.64
CA ARG A 249 75.10 -4.56 14.79
C ARG A 249 76.22 -4.26 13.79
N ASP A 250 75.88 -3.61 12.69
CA ASP A 250 76.81 -3.24 11.61
C ASP A 250 77.38 -1.81 11.78
N GLU A 251 76.96 -1.06 12.81
CA GLU A 251 77.60 0.20 13.29
C GLU A 251 78.52 -0.09 14.48
#